data_AF-A0A1H8FGV1-F1
#
_entry.id   AF-A0A1H8FGV1-F1
#
_cell.length_a   1.000
_cell.length_b   1.000
_cell.length_c   1.000
_cell.angle_alpha   90.00
_cell.angle_beta   90.00
_cell.angle_gamma   90.00
#
_symmetry.space_group_name_H-M   'P 1'
#
loop_
_entity.id
_entity.type
_entity.pdbx_description
1 polymer ?
#
loop_
_entity_poly.entity_id
_entity_poly.type
_entity_poly.pdbx_seq_one_letter_code
_entity_poly.pdbx_strand_id
1 'polypeptide(L)' 'MANIQSNPSWQLDAIVKPIQGDQHHLLISSFVPTARWPEHRVRFSGVLSKEELKRLRDVIDEALDTLA' A
#
# COMPACT_ATOMS: atom_id res chain seq x y z
N MET A 1 -13.95 14.64 -1.97
CA MET A 1 -12.70 15.00 -1.28
C MET A 1 -12.34 13.84 -0.36
N ALA A 2 -11.19 13.18 -0.58
CA ALA A 2 -10.74 12.12 0.31
C ALA A 2 -10.14 12.75 1.58
N ASN A 3 -10.68 12.38 2.75
CA ASN A 3 -10.17 12.86 4.03
C ASN A 3 -8.90 12.07 4.39
N ILE A 4 -7.73 12.64 4.09
CA ILE A 4 -6.44 12.07 4.44
C ILE A 4 -6.19 12.40 5.92
N GLN A 5 -6.57 11.51 6.82
CA GLN A 5 -6.22 11.64 8.23
C GLN A 5 -4.73 11.31 8.43
N SER A 6 -3.90 12.34 8.49
CA SER A 6 -2.50 12.24 8.92
C SER A 6 -2.44 12.06 10.44
N ASN A 7 -2.72 10.86 10.93
CA ASN A 7 -2.51 10.51 12.33
C ASN A 7 -1.14 9.82 12.46
N PRO A 8 -0.16 10.38 13.22
CA PRO A 8 1.21 9.87 13.29
C PRO A 8 1.33 8.43 13.82
N SER A 9 0.24 7.87 14.36
CA SER A 9 0.18 6.48 14.83
C SER A 9 -0.14 5.45 13.75
N TRP A 10 -0.39 5.84 12.50
CA TRP A 10 -0.73 4.88 11.45
C TRP A 10 0.53 4.30 10.82
N GLN A 11 0.62 2.98 10.85
CA GLN A 11 1.67 2.24 10.15
C GLN A 11 1.08 1.63 8.89
N LEU A 12 1.68 1.95 7.74
CA LEU A 12 1.33 1.36 6.46
C LEU A 12 2.18 0.11 6.25
N ASP A 13 1.53 -0.98 5.83
CA ASP A 13 2.19 -2.21 5.41
C ASP A 13 1.68 -2.63 4.03
N ALA A 14 2.56 -3.18 3.21
CA ALA A 14 2.24 -3.60 1.85
C ALA A 14 2.95 -4.92 1.52
N ILE A 15 2.19 -5.88 1.00
CA ILE A 15 2.70 -7.20 0.63
C ILE A 15 2.32 -7.47 -0.82
N VAL A 16 3.29 -7.95 -1.61
CA VAL A 16 3.07 -8.44 -2.97
C VAL A 16 3.36 -9.94 -2.99
N LYS A 17 2.40 -10.74 -3.44
CA LYS A 17 2.55 -12.20 -3.60
C LYS A 17 2.35 -12.61 -5.06
N PRO A 18 3.23 -13.41 -5.66
CA PRO A 18 2.97 -13.97 -6.97
C PRO A 18 1.77 -14.93 -6.92
N ILE A 19 0.91 -14.90 -7.94
CA ILE A 19 -0.19 -15.86 -8.09
C ILE A 19 0.17 -16.89 -9.18
N GLN A 20 0.01 -16.51 -10.45
CA GLN A 20 0.29 -17.36 -11.61
C GLN A 20 0.63 -16.47 -12.82
N GLY A 21 1.51 -16.96 -13.69
CA GLY A 21 1.96 -16.20 -14.87
C GLY A 21 2.57 -14.86 -14.47
N ASP A 22 2.07 -13.77 -15.07
CA ASP A 22 2.52 -12.40 -14.81
C ASP A 22 1.69 -11.67 -13.74
N GLN A 23 0.81 -12.39 -13.03
CA GLN A 23 -0.11 -11.82 -12.05
C GLN A 23 0.42 -11.86 -10.62
N HIS A 24 0.24 -10.74 -9.91
CA HIS A 24 0.69 -10.52 -8.55
C HIS A 24 -0.46 -9.98 -7.70
N HIS A 25 -0.67 -10.52 -6.51
CA HIS A 25 -1.61 -10.01 -5.54
C HIS A 25 -0.93 -8.94 -4.69
N LEU A 26 -1.41 -7.70 -4.77
CA LEU A 26 -1.02 -6.60 -3.90
C LEU A 26 -2.04 -6.46 -2.76
N LEU A 27 -1.55 -6.48 -1.53
CA LEU A 27 -2.31 -6.19 -0.32
C LEU A 27 -1.69 -5.00 0.39
N ILE A 28 -2.46 -3.95 0.63
CA ILE A 28 -2.07 -2.81 1.44
C ILE A 28 -2.92 -2.83 2.70
N SER A 29 -2.28 -2.82 3.86
CA SER A 29 -2.94 -2.76 5.15
C SER A 29 -2.43 -1.58 5.97
N SER A 30 -3.26 -1.13 6.90
CA SER A 30 -2.87 -0.17 7.92
C SER A 30 -3.00 -0.80 9.28
N PHE A 31 -2.06 -0.52 10.16
CA PHE A 31 -2.11 -0.87 11.57
C PHE A 31 -2.08 0.41 12.40
N VAL A 32 -2.89 0.45 13.47
CA VAL A 32 -2.93 1.57 14.40
C VAL A 32 -2.60 1.02 15.79
N PRO A 33 -1.32 1.06 16.22
CA PRO A 33 -0.90 0.48 17.50
C PRO A 33 -1.60 1.12 18.71
N THR A 34 -1.98 2.40 18.59
CA THR A 34 -2.63 3.16 19.66
C THR A 34 -4.15 3.04 19.66
N ALA A 35 -4.74 2.21 18.79
CA ALA A 35 -6.18 1.98 18.82
C ALA A 35 -6.56 1.20 20.08
N ARG A 36 -7.81 1.39 20.54
CA ARG A 36 -8.37 0.58 21.65
C ARG A 36 -8.28 -0.92 21.37
N TRP A 37 -8.34 -1.29 20.09
CA TRP A 37 -8.16 -2.64 19.58
C TRP A 37 -7.21 -2.57 18.39
N PRO A 38 -5.90 -2.77 18.59
CA PRO A 38 -4.93 -2.74 17.50
C PRO A 38 -5.18 -3.92 16.55
N GLU A 39 -5.50 -3.63 15.30
CA GLU A 39 -5.77 -4.65 14.28
C GLU A 39 -5.25 -4.19 12.92
N HIS A 40 -4.81 -5.14 12.09
CA HIS A 40 -4.48 -4.88 10.70
C HIS A 40 -5.77 -4.71 9.90
N ARG A 41 -5.96 -3.53 9.33
CA ARG A 41 -7.08 -3.25 8.43
C ARG A 41 -6.61 -3.21 6.99
N VAL A 42 -7.15 -4.09 6.16
CA VAL A 42 -6.93 -4.04 4.71
C VAL A 42 -7.52 -2.75 4.17
N ARG A 43 -6.69 -1.97 3.47
CA ARG A 43 -7.08 -0.73 2.79
C ARG A 43 -7.27 -0.95 1.30
N PHE A 44 -6.46 -1.82 0.71
CA PHE A 44 -6.54 -2.17 -0.68
C PHE A 44 -6.10 -3.63 -0.89
N SER A 45 -6.76 -4.30 -1.82
CA SER A 45 -6.43 -5.65 -2.26
C SER A 45 -6.76 -5.75 -3.74
N GLY A 46 -5.79 -6.18 -4.55
CA GLY A 46 -5.97 -6.26 -5.99
C GLY A 46 -4.95 -7.15 -6.67
N VAL A 47 -5.31 -7.65 -7.84
CA VAL A 47 -4.37 -8.38 -8.72
C VAL A 47 -3.84 -7.38 -9.73
N LEU A 48 -2.51 -7.32 -9.85
CA LEU A 48 -1.78 -6.47 -10.77
C LEU A 48 -0.90 -7.33 -11.67
N SER A 49 -0.79 -6.94 -12.94
CA SER A 49 0.24 -7.42 -13.84
C SER A 49 1.62 -6.87 -13.46
N LYS A 50 2.69 -7.43 -14.05
CA LYS A 50 4.04 -6.89 -13.86
C LYS A 50 4.19 -5.48 -14.41
N GLU A 51 3.51 -5.15 -15.51
CA GLU A 51 3.51 -3.79 -16.05
C GLU A 51 2.86 -2.79 -15.10
N GLU A 52 1.73 -3.17 -14.49
CA GLU A 52 1.06 -2.33 -13.49
C GLU A 52 1.88 -2.17 -12.21
N LEU A 53 2.58 -3.22 -11.76
CA LEU A 53 3.52 -3.11 -10.63
C LEU A 53 4.68 -2.15 -10.93
N LYS A 54 5.21 -2.17 -12.16
CA LYS A 54 6.25 -1.20 -12.58
C LYS A 54 5.71 0.23 -12.53
N ARG A 55 4.53 0.48 -13.09
CA ARG A 55 3.90 1.81 -13.03
C ARG A 55 3.64 2.26 -11.59
N LEU A 56 3.21 1.36 -10.71
CA LEU A 56 3.04 1.67 -9.29
C LEU A 56 4.36 2.06 -8.64
N ARG A 57 5.44 1.34 -8.93
CA ARG A 57 6.78 1.69 -8.47
C ARG A 57 7.19 3.08 -8.98
N ASP A 58 7.03 3.34 -10.28
CA ASP A 58 7.44 4.61 -10.88
C ASP A 58 6.74 5.80 -10.20
N VAL A 59 5.44 5.69 -9.89
CA VAL A 59 4.68 6.72 -9.17
C VAL A 59 5.19 6.92 -7.74
N ILE A 60 5.59 5.85 -7.05
CA ILE A 60 6.15 5.94 -5.70
C ILE A 60 7.53 6.59 -5.76
N ASP A 61 8.39 6.15 -6.68
CA ASP A 61 9.75 6.67 -6.87
C ASP A 61 9.69 8.18 -7.23
N GLU A 62 8.82 8.59 -8.15
CA GLU A 62 8.61 10.01 -8.50
C GLU A 62 8.16 10.86 -7.29
N ALA A 63 7.24 10.34 -6.49
CA ALA A 63 6.77 11.03 -5.29
C ALA A 63 7.88 11.16 -4.23
N LEU A 64 8.76 10.17 -4.10
CA LEU A 64 9.90 10.21 -3.17
C LEU A 64 10.99 11.17 -3.64
N ASP A 65 11.26 11.21 -4.95
CA ASP A 65 12.23 12.14 -5.54
C ASP A 65 11.75 13.59 -5.47
N THR A 66 10.44 13.83 -5.57
CA THR A 66 9.85 15.19 -5.43
C THR A 66 9.93 15.73 -4.00
N LEU A 67 10.15 14.86 -3.01
CA LEU A 67 10.33 15.25 -1.60
C LEU A 67 11.79 15.62 -1.26
N ALA A 68 12.73 15.45 -2.19
CA ALA A 68 14.14 15.82 -2.07
C ALA A 68 14.41 17.27 -2.55
#